data_AF-A0A831RKX7-F1
#
_entry.id   AF-A0A831RKX7-F1
#
_cell.length_a   1.000
_cell.length_b   1.000
_cell.length_c   1.000
_cell.angle_alpha   90.00
_cell.angle_beta   90.00
_cell.angle_gamma   90.00
#
_symmetry.space_group_name_H-M   'P 1'
#
loop_
_entity.id
_entity.type
_entity.pdbx_description
1 polymer ?
#
loop_
_entity_poly.entity_id
_entity_poly.type
_entity_poly.pdbx_seq_one_letter_code
_entity_poly.pdbx_strand_id
1 'polypeptide(L)'
;MSIDIDGLSFEELLELNQRVVARLKMLESMQTHIEMMRFNPGQRVSFEHSGGRLFGTLVKYNRKTVTVVTENGQRWNIPPHLLSAVKDAGDIEPQQPTSKKKKRLR
;
A
#
# COMPACT_ATOMS: atom_id res chain seq x y z
N MET A 1 -8.15 19.05 -24.15
CA MET A 1 -9.58 19.20 -24.46
C MET A 1 -10.17 20.16 -23.45
N SER A 2 -10.92 21.17 -23.91
CA SER A 2 -11.71 22.05 -23.04
C SER A 2 -13.11 21.47 -22.88
N ILE A 3 -13.62 21.46 -21.66
CA ILE A 3 -15.03 21.17 -21.37
C ILE A 3 -15.67 22.55 -21.18
N ASP A 4 -16.55 22.93 -22.10
CA ASP A 4 -17.32 24.19 -21.99
C ASP A 4 -18.49 23.99 -21.02
N ILE A 5 -18.64 24.92 -20.09
CA ILE A 5 -19.66 24.92 -19.03
C ILE A 5 -20.39 26.27 -18.92
N ASP A 6 -20.02 27.27 -19.73
CA ASP A 6 -20.51 28.65 -19.56
C ASP A 6 -22.00 28.80 -19.92
N GLY A 7 -22.53 27.88 -20.73
CA GLY A 7 -23.95 27.82 -21.07
C GLY A 7 -24.84 27.12 -20.04
N LEU A 8 -24.28 26.57 -18.96
CA LEU A 8 -25.04 25.79 -17.98
C LEU A 8 -25.64 26.69 -16.90
N SER A 9 -26.90 26.43 -16.57
CA SER A 9 -27.54 26.99 -15.38
C SER A 9 -26.90 26.45 -14.10
N PHE A 10 -27.21 27.08 -12.97
CA PHE A 10 -26.73 26.63 -11.66
C PHE A 10 -27.14 25.17 -11.35
N GLU A 11 -28.38 24.78 -11.67
CA GLU A 11 -28.88 23.43 -11.42
C GLU A 11 -28.14 22.39 -12.26
N GLU A 12 -27.89 22.69 -13.53
CA GLU A 12 -27.13 21.83 -14.44
C GLU A 12 -25.66 21.71 -14.01
N LEU A 13 -25.05 22.80 -13.54
CA LEU A 13 -23.69 22.79 -12.97
C LEU A 13 -23.63 21.95 -11.69
N LEU A 14 -24.64 22.05 -10.83
CA LEU A 14 -24.71 21.27 -9.60
C LEU A 14 -24.84 19.77 -9.92
N GLU A 15 -25.72 19.41 -10.84
CA GLU A 15 -25.89 18.03 -11.29
C GLU A 15 -24.61 17.49 -11.94
N LEU A 16 -23.98 18.28 -12.82
CA LEU A 16 -22.71 17.94 -13.45
C LEU A 16 -21.64 17.67 -12.39
N ASN A 17 -21.49 18.57 -11.41
CA ASN A 17 -20.53 18.42 -10.32
C ASN A 17 -20.79 17.14 -9.52
N GLN A 18 -22.03 16.86 -9.15
CA GLN A 18 -22.38 15.62 -8.42
C GLN A 18 -21.99 14.37 -9.20
N ARG A 19 -22.26 14.34 -10.51
CA ARG A 19 -21.88 13.23 -11.40
C ARG A 19 -20.36 13.09 -11.53
N VAL A 20 -19.64 14.20 -11.71
CA VAL A 20 -18.17 14.21 -11.79
C VAL A 20 -17.56 13.69 -10.50
N VAL A 21 -17.98 14.20 -9.34
CA VAL A 21 -17.49 13.75 -8.04
C VAL A 21 -17.80 12.28 -7.82
N ALA A 22 -19.00 11.82 -8.16
CA ALA A 22 -19.36 10.40 -8.06
C ALA A 22 -18.46 9.52 -8.94
N ARG A 23 -18.20 9.95 -10.19
CA ARG A 23 -17.33 9.24 -11.11
C ARG A 23 -15.88 9.18 -10.63
N LEU A 24 -15.34 10.29 -10.13
CA LEU A 24 -13.99 10.35 -9.58
C LEU A 24 -13.84 9.41 -8.38
N LYS A 25 -14.81 9.41 -7.45
CA LYS A 25 -14.82 8.48 -6.30
C LYS A 25 -14.88 7.01 -6.74
N MET A 26 -15.62 6.70 -7.80
CA MET A 26 -15.67 5.35 -8.37
C MET A 26 -14.30 4.96 -8.94
N LEU A 27 -13.66 5.82 -9.71
CA LEU A 27 -12.34 5.57 -10.31
C LEU A 27 -11.26 5.38 -9.25
N GLU A 28 -11.24 6.22 -8.22
CA GLU A 28 -10.33 6.09 -7.08
C GLU A 28 -10.54 4.75 -6.34
N SER A 29 -11.80 4.36 -6.13
CA SER A 29 -12.12 3.06 -5.52
C SER A 29 -11.65 1.88 -6.37
N MET A 30 -11.77 1.98 -7.70
CA MET A 30 -11.29 0.94 -8.62
C MET A 30 -9.75 0.85 -8.58
N GLN A 31 -9.06 1.99 -8.60
CA GLN A 31 -7.60 2.04 -8.49
C GLN A 31 -7.10 1.43 -7.18
N THR A 32 -7.72 1.82 -6.07
CA THR A 32 -7.41 1.25 -4.74
C THR A 32 -7.64 -0.25 -4.71
N HIS A 33 -8.70 -0.74 -5.36
CA HIS A 33 -8.99 -2.16 -5.44
C HIS A 33 -7.93 -2.93 -6.25
N ILE A 34 -7.49 -2.39 -7.39
CA ILE A 34 -6.39 -2.94 -8.18
C ILE A 34 -5.11 -3.03 -7.34
N GLU A 35 -4.80 -2.00 -6.56
CA GLU A 35 -3.64 -2.00 -5.67
C GLU A 35 -3.76 -3.03 -4.54
N MET A 36 -4.94 -3.20 -3.94
CA MET A 36 -5.18 -4.25 -2.93
C MET A 36 -4.94 -5.64 -3.51
N MET A 37 -5.38 -5.91 -4.74
CA MET A 37 -5.20 -7.20 -5.41
C MET A 37 -3.73 -7.53 -5.73
N ARG A 38 -2.80 -6.58 -5.61
CA ARG A 38 -1.35 -6.87 -5.72
C ARG A 38 -0.80 -7.62 -4.51
N PHE A 39 -1.55 -7.66 -3.42
CA PHE A 39 -1.18 -8.34 -2.19
C PHE A 39 -2.17 -9.45 -1.90
N ASN A 40 -1.75 -10.57 -1.33
CA ASN A 40 -2.66 -11.67 -0.97
C ASN A 40 -2.84 -11.74 0.56
N PRO A 41 -4.02 -12.11 1.09
CA PRO A 41 -4.14 -12.46 2.50
C PRO A 41 -3.17 -13.59 2.86
N GLY A 42 -2.50 -13.47 4.00
CA GLY A 42 -1.40 -14.33 4.42
C GLY A 42 -0.01 -13.83 3.97
N GLN A 43 0.07 -12.86 3.06
CA GLN A 43 1.35 -12.31 2.61
C GLN A 43 1.98 -11.40 3.67
N ARG A 44 3.30 -11.53 3.84
CA ARG A 44 4.10 -10.60 4.63
C ARG A 44 4.27 -9.27 3.90
N VAL A 45 3.95 -8.20 4.59
CA VAL A 45 4.02 -6.83 4.11
C VAL A 45 4.75 -5.96 5.12
N SER A 46 5.24 -4.82 4.65
CA SER A 46 5.88 -3.80 5.46
C SER A 46 5.29 -2.42 5.17
N PHE A 47 5.30 -1.55 6.17
CA PHE A 47 4.82 -0.18 6.09
C PHE A 47 5.63 0.72 7.03
N GLU A 48 5.61 2.02 6.78
CA GLU A 48 6.28 3.01 7.62
C GLU A 48 5.38 3.46 8.77
N HIS A 49 5.94 3.55 9.97
CA HIS A 49 5.27 4.10 11.14
C HIS A 49 6.29 4.67 12.12
N SER A 50 6.05 5.89 12.62
CA SER A 50 6.88 6.55 13.65
C SER A 50 8.39 6.59 13.32
N GLY A 51 8.72 6.81 12.04
CA GLY A 51 10.11 6.87 11.55
C GLY A 51 10.81 5.51 11.41
N GLY A 52 10.10 4.40 11.64
CA GLY A 52 10.59 3.04 11.47
C GLY A 52 9.73 2.24 10.49
N ARG A 53 10.27 1.11 10.03
CA ARG A 53 9.51 0.16 9.21
C ARG A 53 8.96 -0.96 10.09
N LEU A 54 7.65 -1.13 10.04
CA LEU A 54 6.96 -2.24 10.70
C LEU A 54 6.66 -3.35 9.69
N PHE A 55 6.60 -4.57 10.21
CA PHE A 55 6.30 -5.78 9.45
C PHE A 55 5.05 -6.43 10.02
N GLY A 56 4.28 -7.05 9.13
CA GLY A 56 3.11 -7.79 9.52
C GLY A 56 2.56 -8.62 8.38
N THR A 57 1.46 -9.31 8.66
CA THR A 57 0.77 -10.16 7.72
C THR A 57 -0.55 -9.49 7.34
N LEU A 58 -0.80 -9.39 6.03
CA LEU A 58 -2.10 -8.94 5.54
C LEU A 58 -3.13 -10.02 5.87
N VAL A 59 -4.20 -9.67 6.61
CA VAL A 59 -5.23 -10.64 7.02
C VAL A 59 -6.57 -10.44 6.34
N LYS A 60 -6.86 -9.24 5.84
CA LYS A 60 -8.18 -8.91 5.28
C LYS A 60 -8.12 -7.69 4.36
N TYR A 61 -8.93 -7.70 3.29
CA TYR A 61 -9.26 -6.51 2.53
C TYR A 61 -10.48 -5.79 3.12
N ASN A 62 -10.41 -4.46 3.17
CA ASN A 62 -11.54 -3.58 3.46
C ASN A 62 -11.90 -2.80 2.19
N ARG A 63 -12.90 -1.90 2.28
CA ARG A 63 -13.37 -1.12 1.11
C ARG A 63 -12.29 -0.22 0.49
N LYS A 64 -11.39 0.34 1.31
CA LYS A 64 -10.33 1.29 0.87
C LYS A 64 -8.94 1.00 1.45
N THR A 65 -8.83 -0.01 2.30
CA THR A 65 -7.63 -0.32 3.07
C THR A 65 -7.49 -1.82 3.19
N VAL A 66 -6.35 -2.27 3.69
CA VAL A 66 -6.18 -3.66 4.11
C VAL A 66 -5.85 -3.69 5.59
N THR A 67 -6.25 -4.77 6.25
CA THR A 67 -5.92 -5.02 7.65
C THR A 67 -4.61 -5.79 7.71
N VAL A 68 -3.62 -5.24 8.40
CA VAL A 68 -2.32 -5.87 8.67
C VAL A 68 -2.23 -6.20 10.15
N VAL A 69 -1.85 -7.42 10.48
CA VAL A 69 -1.53 -7.85 11.84
C VAL A 69 -0.01 -7.93 11.98
N THR A 70 0.55 -7.14 12.87
CA THR A 70 1.99 -7.18 13.17
C THR A 70 2.33 -8.34 14.12
N GLU A 71 3.62 -8.66 14.25
CA GLU A 71 4.09 -9.81 15.06
C GLU A 71 3.70 -9.73 16.53
N ASN A 72 3.48 -8.52 17.07
CA ASN A 72 3.01 -8.29 18.44
C ASN A 72 1.47 -8.42 18.59
N GLY A 73 0.75 -8.77 17.52
CA GLY A 73 -0.70 -8.93 17.50
C GLY A 73 -1.50 -7.64 17.24
N GLN A 74 -0.87 -6.48 17.08
CA GLN A 74 -1.56 -5.24 16.77
C GLN A 74 -2.14 -5.24 15.35
N ARG A 75 -3.35 -4.68 15.22
CA ARG A 75 -4.09 -4.56 13.96
C ARG A 75 -4.04 -3.14 13.41
N TRP A 76 -3.70 -3.02 12.13
CA TRP A 76 -3.58 -1.74 11.42
C TRP A 76 -4.42 -1.76 10.16
N ASN A 77 -5.14 -0.65 9.90
CA ASN A 77 -5.83 -0.43 8.63
C ASN A 77 -4.98 0.50 7.78
N ILE A 78 -4.42 -0.03 6.68
CA ILE A 78 -3.44 0.69 5.87
C ILE A 78 -3.90 0.74 4.42
N PRO A 79 -3.87 1.90 3.75
CA PRO A 79 -4.05 1.99 2.31
C PRO A 79 -3.03 1.11 1.56
N PRO A 80 -3.43 0.38 0.51
CA PRO A 80 -2.55 -0.56 -0.19
C PRO A 80 -1.31 0.09 -0.80
N HIS A 81 -1.39 1.36 -1.24
CA HIS A 81 -0.24 2.10 -1.79
C HIS A 81 0.86 2.41 -0.75
N LEU A 82 0.56 2.33 0.55
CA LEU A 82 1.55 2.50 1.62
C LEU A 82 2.21 1.18 2.04
N LEU A 83 1.80 0.06 1.43
CA LEU A 83 2.38 -1.24 1.70
C LEU A 83 3.47 -1.59 0.70
N SER A 84 4.47 -2.31 1.20
CA SER A 84 5.50 -2.94 0.39
C SER A 84 5.51 -4.43 0.68
N ALA A 85 5.43 -5.25 -0.38
CA ALA A 85 5.55 -6.70 -0.26
C ALA A 85 6.94 -7.06 0.24
N VAL A 86 7.02 -7.90 1.27
CA VAL A 86 8.28 -8.49 1.69
C VAL A 86 8.48 -9.72 0.80
N LYS A 87 9.53 -9.72 -0.03
CA LYS A 87 9.93 -10.94 -0.73
C LYS A 87 10.60 -11.84 0.31
N ASP A 88 10.01 -13.00 0.57
CA ASP A 88 10.74 -14.04 1.29
C ASP A 88 11.91 -14.43 0.41
N ALA A 89 13.13 -14.17 0.89
CA ALA A 89 14.34 -14.63 0.24
C ALA A 89 14.46 -16.15 0.44
N GLY A 90 13.68 -16.92 -0.35
CA GLY A 90 14.12 -18.24 -0.78
C GLY A 90 15.20 -18.03 -1.83
N ASP A 91 16.41 -18.49 -1.54
CA ASP A 91 17.66 -18.35 -2.30
C ASP A 91 18.44 -17.04 -2.11
N ILE A 92 18.81 -16.75 -0.86
CA ILE A 92 20.12 -16.14 -0.60
C ILE A 92 20.82 -17.03 0.42
N GLU A 93 21.83 -17.77 -0.04
CA GLU A 93 22.78 -18.51 0.78
C GLU A 93 23.25 -17.65 1.97
N PRO A 94 23.31 -18.21 3.20
CA PRO A 94 23.69 -17.44 4.38
C PRO A 94 25.14 -16.96 4.24
N GLN A 95 25.32 -15.66 4.01
CA GLN A 95 26.62 -15.00 4.11
C GLN A 95 27.09 -15.08 5.56
N GLN A 96 28.04 -15.98 5.79
CA GLN A 96 28.77 -16.09 7.05
C GLN A 96 29.45 -14.75 7.40
N PRO A 97 29.44 -14.35 8.68
CA PRO A 97 30.16 -13.16 9.12
C PRO A 97 31.67 -13.37 8.92
N THR A 98 32.30 -12.48 8.15
CA THR A 98 33.73 -12.48 7.90
C THR A 98 34.51 -12.29 9.20
N SER A 99 35.13 -13.36 9.68
CA SER A 99 36.08 -13.28 10.79
C SER A 99 37.33 -12.51 10.35
N LYS A 100 37.63 -11.44 11.09
CA LYS A 100 38.86 -10.64 10.93
C LYS A 100 40.07 -11.54 11.18
N LYS A 101 40.84 -11.87 10.14
CA LYS A 101 42.15 -12.55 10.27
C LYS A 101 43.12 -11.67 11.06
N LYS A 102 43.47 -12.13 12.26
CA LYS A 102 44.62 -11.62 13.04
C LYS A 102 45.91 -11.90 12.26
N LYS A 103 46.57 -10.81 11.87
CA LYS A 103 47.94 -10.77 11.34
C LYS A 103 48.89 -11.33 12.42
N ARG A 104 49.48 -12.51 12.20
CA ARG A 104 50.61 -12.99 13.01
C ARG A 104 51.88 -12.91 12.17
N LEU A 105 52.73 -12.03 12.65
CA LEU A 105 54.12 -11.77 12.28
C LEU A 105 54.99 -12.96 12.68
N ARG A 106 55.81 -13.49 11.77
CA ARG A 106 57.21 -13.90 11.96
C ARG A 106 57.74 -14.48 10.66
#